data_AF-A0A939JLH9-F1
#
_entry.id   AF-A0A939JLH9-F1
#
_cell.length_a   1.000
_cell.length_b   1.000
_cell.length_c   1.000
_cell.angle_alpha   90.00
_cell.angle_beta   90.00
_cell.angle_gamma   90.00
#
_symmetry.space_group_name_H-M   'P 1'
#
loop_
_entity.id
_entity.type
_entity.pdbx_description
1 polymer ?
#
loop_
_entity_poly.entity_id
_entity_poly.type
_entity_poly.pdbx_seq_one_letter_code
_entity_poly.pdbx_strand_id
1 'polypeptide(L)' 'MPSMTTSKVSRWDQHGREHVVHVQKSGMQRALTCDTCGWRKATQFLPWLKAEEHLADAHQATVDPGAGTGAASGPGGR' A
#
# COMPACT_ATOMS: atom_id res chain seq x y z
N MET A 1 -14.45 19.53 5.97
CA MET A 1 -13.00 19.23 5.99
C MET A 1 -12.79 18.03 5.07
N PRO A 2 -11.92 18.07 4.04
CA PRO A 2 -11.71 16.89 3.21
C PRO A 2 -11.04 15.83 4.07
N SER A 3 -11.78 14.76 4.36
CA SER A 3 -11.29 13.58 5.04
C SER A 3 -10.16 13.00 4.20
N MET A 4 -8.91 13.18 4.62
CA MET A 4 -7.78 12.52 3.99
C MET A 4 -7.91 11.03 4.29
N THR A 5 -8.54 10.28 3.38
CA THR A 5 -8.57 8.83 3.48
C THR A 5 -7.18 8.31 3.14
N THR A 6 -6.44 7.90 4.16
CA THR A 6 -5.15 7.22 4.03
C THR A 6 -5.39 5.71 4.09
N SER A 7 -5.08 5.02 3.00
CA SER A 7 -5.01 3.55 2.99
C SER A 7 -3.55 3.13 3.02
N LYS A 8 -3.23 1.93 3.48
CA LYS A 8 -1.86 1.39 3.46
C LYS A 8 -1.85 -0.01 2.88
N VAL A 9 -0.85 -0.30 2.06
CA VAL A 9 -0.56 -1.63 1.52
C VAL A 9 0.69 -2.12 2.23
N SER A 10 0.62 -3.26 2.91
CA SER A 10 1.83 -3.89 3.45
C SER A 10 2.07 -5.27 2.84
N ARG A 11 3.34 -5.59 2.63
CA ARG A 11 3.82 -6.90 2.14
C ARG A 11 5.12 -7.27 2.82
N TRP A 12 5.39 -8.56 2.90
CA TRP A 12 6.64 -9.09 3.44
C TRP A 12 7.61 -9.36 2.30
N ASP A 13 8.88 -9.04 2.51
CA ASP A 13 9.96 -9.52 1.65
C ASP A 13 10.36 -10.96 2.00
N GLN A 14 11.20 -11.56 1.16
CA GLN A 14 11.78 -12.89 1.38
C GLN A 14 12.64 -13.00 2.66
N HIS A 15 13.00 -11.87 3.27
CA HIS A 15 13.78 -11.80 4.51
C HIS A 15 12.89 -11.67 5.75
N GLY A 16 11.56 -11.63 5.58
CA GLY A 16 10.61 -11.43 6.67
C GLY A 16 10.56 -10.00 7.18
N ARG A 17 10.96 -9.00 6.37
CA ARG A 17 10.76 -7.58 6.67
C ARG A 17 9.44 -7.10 6.10
N GLU A 18 8.68 -6.38 6.92
CA GLU A 18 7.46 -5.73 6.45
C GLU A 18 7.81 -4.46 5.68
N HIS A 19 7.26 -4.34 4.48
CA HIS A 19 7.29 -3.17 3.65
C HIS A 19 5.90 -2.56 3.59
N VAL A 20 5.81 -1.25 3.82
CA VAL A 20 4.54 -0.53 3.89
C VAL A 20 4.53 0.63 2.90
N VAL A 21 3.51 0.67 2.05
CA VAL A 21 3.24 1.76 1.12
C VAL A 21 1.94 2.45 1.54
N HIS A 22 2.05 3.72 1.89
CA HIS A 22 0.95 4.60 2.21
C HIS A 22 0.33 5.17 0.93
N VAL A 23 -0.98 5.05 0.82
CA VAL A 23 -1.81 5.62 -0.24
C VAL A 23 -2.60 6.78 0.35
N GLN A 24 -2.19 8.00 0.02
CA GLN A 24 -2.84 9.22 0.48
C GLN A 24 -3.74 9.77 -0.64
N LYS A 25 -5.04 9.92 -0.38
CA LYS A 25 -5.94 10.57 -1.34
C LYS A 25 -5.82 12.09 -1.24
N SER A 26 -5.34 12.73 -2.31
CA SER A 26 -5.25 14.19 -2.43
C SER A 26 -6.14 14.65 -3.59
N GLY A 27 -7.41 14.93 -3.26
CA GLY A 27 -8.42 15.28 -4.26
C GLY A 27 -8.68 14.15 -5.26
N MET A 28 -8.39 14.42 -6.54
CA MET A 28 -8.61 13.50 -7.67
C MET A 28 -7.41 12.57 -7.92
N GLN A 29 -6.26 12.86 -7.32
CA GLN A 29 -5.06 12.05 -7.42
C GLN A 29 -4.80 11.33 -6.11
N ARG A 30 -4.00 10.27 -6.16
CA ARG A 30 -3.52 9.55 -4.99
C ARG A 30 -2.01 9.56 -4.99
N ALA A 31 -1.44 9.96 -3.86
CA ALA A 31 0.00 9.91 -3.63
C ALA A 31 0.34 8.60 -2.93
N LEU A 32 1.28 7.86 -3.52
CA LEU A 32 1.91 6.68 -2.96
C LEU A 32 3.16 7.13 -2.24
N THR A 33 3.43 6.58 -1.06
CA THR A 33 4.67 6.80 -0.31
C THR A 33 5.09 5.49 0.33
N CYS A 34 6.27 4.98 -0.01
CA CYS A 34 6.85 3.83 0.67
C CYS A 34 7.57 4.30 1.94
N ASP A 35 7.19 3.78 3.10
CA ASP A 35 7.83 4.14 4.37
C ASP A 35 9.22 3.51 4.51
N THR A 36 9.48 2.39 3.82
CA THR A 36 10.75 1.69 3.90
C THR A 36 11.86 2.42 3.13
N CYS A 37 11.58 2.88 1.91
CA CYS A 37 12.59 3.49 1.02
C CYS A 37 12.34 4.96 0.70
N GLY A 38 11.24 5.54 1.19
CA GLY A 38 10.87 6.93 0.93
C GLY A 38 10.36 7.18 -0.50
N TRP A 39 10.14 6.14 -1.30
CA TRP A 39 9.63 6.26 -2.67
C TRP A 39 8.28 6.99 -2.70
N ARG A 40 8.10 7.94 -3.61
CA ARG A 40 6.85 8.69 -3.75
C ARG A 40 6.37 8.71 -5.19
N LYS A 41 5.07 8.49 -5.41
CA LYS A 41 4.47 8.53 -6.75
C LYS A 41 3.02 9.00 -6.72
N ALA A 42 2.68 10.02 -7.49
CA ALA A 42 1.30 10.41 -7.72
C ALA A 42 0.70 9.55 -8.84
N THR A 43 -0.47 8.96 -8.61
CA THR A 43 -1.23 8.24 -9.63
C THR A 43 -2.72 8.54 -9.51
N GLN A 44 -3.38 8.61 -10.66
CA GLN A 44 -4.82 8.82 -10.77
C GLN A 44 -5.58 7.49 -10.83
N PHE A 45 -4.94 6.45 -11.36
CA PHE A 45 -5.54 5.14 -11.58
C PHE A 45 -4.72 4.04 -10.93
N LEU A 46 -5.42 3.03 -10.41
CA LEU A 46 -4.84 1.80 -9.85
C LEU A 46 -3.72 2.05 -8.82
N PRO A 47 -3.97 2.87 -7.79
CA PRO A 47 -2.97 3.18 -6.74
C PRO A 47 -2.49 1.93 -6.00
N TRP A 48 -3.38 0.97 -5.76
CA TRP A 48 -3.03 -0.26 -5.05
C TRP A 48 -2.12 -1.15 -5.89
N LEU A 49 -2.45 -1.32 -7.18
CA LEU A 49 -1.60 -2.05 -8.11
C LEU A 49 -0.20 -1.42 -8.22
N LYS A 50 -0.13 -0.09 -8.30
CA LYS A 50 1.17 0.63 -8.33
C LYS A 50 1.95 0.50 -7.02
N ALA A 51 1.27 0.38 -5.89
CA ALA A 51 1.93 0.08 -4.61
C ALA A 51 2.51 -1.33 -4.62
N GLU A 52 1.74 -2.32 -5.07
CA GLU A 52 2.16 -3.73 -5.13
C GLU A 52 3.28 -3.96 -6.15
N GLU A 53 3.22 -3.35 -7.33
CA GLU A 53 4.32 -3.36 -8.31
C GLU A 53 5.62 -2.84 -7.69
N HIS A 54 5.56 -1.73 -6.95
CA HIS A 54 6.75 -1.20 -6.28
C HIS A 54 7.29 -2.18 -5.23
N LEU A 55 6.40 -2.78 -4.44
CA LEU A 55 6.76 -3.79 -3.45
C LEU A 55 7.44 -5.00 -4.10
N ALA A 56 6.90 -5.51 -5.21
CA ALA A 56 7.48 -6.63 -5.94
C ALA A 56 8.80 -6.26 -6.64
N ASP A 57 8.84 -5.15 -7.37
CA ASP A 57 10.00 -4.79 -8.20
C ASP A 57 11.18 -4.24 -7.38
N ALA A 58 10.91 -3.34 -6.43
CA ALA A 58 11.96 -2.65 -5.69
C ALA A 58 12.38 -3.41 -4.42
N HIS A 59 11.47 -4.20 -3.84
CA HIS A 59 11.70 -4.88 -2.57
C HIS A 59 11.61 -6.40 -2.66
N GLN A 60 11.30 -6.97 -3.83
CA GLN A 60 11.06 -8.41 -3.99
C GLN A 60 10.05 -8.93 -2.95
N ALA A 61 9.11 -8.06 -2.55
CA ALA A 61 8.05 -8.35 -1.61
C ALA A 61 6.90 -9.07 -2.34
N THR A 62 7.24 -10.24 -2.86
CA THR A 62 6.38 -11.18 -3.59
C THR A 62 5.43 -11.90 -2.60
N VAL A 63 4.42 -11.15 -2.16
CA VAL A 63 3.10 -11.51 -1.59
C VAL A 63 2.87 -12.92 -0.98
N ASP A 64 2.72 -12.91 0.36
CA ASP A 64 1.75 -13.61 1.24
C ASP A 64 1.73 -15.17 1.35
N PRO A 65 2.05 -15.75 2.53
CA PRO A 65 1.71 -17.16 2.81
C PRO A 65 0.20 -17.40 3.15
N GLY A 66 -0.64 -16.36 3.18
CA GLY A 66 -2.01 -16.35 3.69
C GLY A 66 -3.08 -15.94 2.68
N ALA A 67 -2.97 -16.36 1.42
CA ALA A 67 -4.12 -16.44 0.51
C ALA A 67 -5.09 -17.56 0.97
N GLY A 68 -5.68 -17.36 2.15
CA GLY A 68 -6.60 -18.25 2.84
C GLY A 68 -6.90 -17.62 4.20
N THR A 69 -8.05 -16.95 4.31
CA THR A 69 -8.58 -16.27 5.52
C THR A 69 -7.81 -15.04 6.03
N GLY A 70 -8.29 -13.84 5.66
CA GLY A 70 -7.77 -12.58 6.21
C GLY A 70 -8.52 -11.33 5.76
N ALA A 71 -9.69 -11.12 6.35
CA ALA A 71 -10.45 -9.87 6.53
C ALA A 71 -10.03 -8.59 5.75
N ALA A 72 -11.04 -8.05 5.08
CA ALA A 72 -11.22 -6.63 4.78
C ALA A 72 -10.50 -5.67 5.75
N SER A 73 -9.49 -4.96 5.23
CA SER A 73 -9.05 -3.69 5.84
C SER A 73 -9.97 -2.56 5.37
N GLY A 74 -11.17 -2.50 5.95
CA GLY A 74 -12.03 -1.31 5.95
C GLY A 74 -12.08 -0.76 7.38
N PRO A 75 -11.90 0.55 7.61
CA PRO A 75 -11.92 1.09 8.97
C PRO A 75 -13.36 1.29 9.47
N GLY A 76 -13.70 0.61 10.57
CA GLY A 76 -14.54 1.09 11.69
C GLY A 76 -16.01 1.48 11.45
N GLY A 77 -16.91 0.96 12.29
CA GLY A 77 -18.29 1.47 12.37
C GLY A 77 -19.24 0.85 13.39
N ARG A 78 -18.85 0.85 14.68
CA ARG A 78 -19.67 0.69 15.92
C ARG A 78 -20.38 -0.65 16.17
#